data_AF-W7VUH1-F1
#
_entry.id   AF-W7VUH1-F1
#
_cell.length_a   1.000
_cell.length_b   1.000
_cell.length_c   1.000
_cell.angle_alpha   90.00
_cell.angle_beta   90.00
_cell.angle_gamma   90.00
#
_symmetry.space_group_name_H-M   'P 1'
#
loop_
_entity.id
_entity.type
_entity.pdbx_description
1 polymer ?
#
loop_
_entity_poly.entity_id
_entity_poly.type
_entity_poly.pdbx_seq_one_letter_code
_entity_poly.pdbx_strand_id
1 'polypeptide(L)'
;MPARVSGTVRLAPSLKDRVAPEDTLFVFARAAGEGASRMPLAILRRQAKDLPLQFTLDDSLSMSPAARLSGATQVVVGARLSRSGDAMPQPGDLQGLSAAVAVGTTGLQIEIGEPAAK
;
A
#
# COMPACT_ATOMS: atom_id res chain seq x y z
N MET A 1 -17.74 13.54 -5.07
CA MET A 1 -17.80 12.12 -4.65
C MET A 1 -16.60 11.87 -3.74
N PRO A 2 -16.71 11.08 -2.66
CA PRO A 2 -15.57 10.81 -1.78
C PRO A 2 -14.47 10.10 -2.58
N ALA A 3 -13.25 10.62 -2.47
CA ALA A 3 -12.07 10.03 -3.07
C ALA A 3 -11.71 8.73 -2.35
N ARG A 4 -11.78 7.62 -3.08
CA ARG A 4 -11.41 6.30 -2.57
C ARG A 4 -10.74 5.47 -3.64
N VAL A 5 -9.88 4.57 -3.22
CA VAL A 5 -9.21 3.59 -4.08
C VAL A 5 -9.32 2.23 -3.43
N SER A 6 -9.75 1.23 -4.18
CA SER A 6 -9.94 -0.13 -3.64
C SER A 6 -9.36 -1.19 -4.56
N GLY A 7 -9.07 -2.35 -3.97
CA GLY A 7 -8.48 -3.46 -4.70
C GLY A 7 -8.22 -4.66 -3.82
N THR A 8 -7.42 -5.58 -4.34
CA THR A 8 -6.97 -6.78 -3.66
C THR A 8 -5.44 -6.80 -3.62
N VAL A 9 -4.89 -7.02 -2.43
CA VAL A 9 -3.47 -7.32 -2.24
C VAL A 9 -3.29 -8.84 -2.19
N ARG A 10 -2.27 -9.33 -2.89
CA ARG A 10 -1.88 -10.74 -2.90
C ARG A 10 -0.38 -10.85 -2.68
N LEU A 11 0.05 -11.94 -2.06
CA LEU A 11 1.47 -12.29 -1.97
C LEU A 11 1.83 -13.22 -3.13
N ALA A 12 2.96 -12.94 -3.79
CA ALA A 12 3.50 -13.82 -4.81
C ALA A 12 3.70 -15.23 -4.21
N PRO A 13 3.25 -16.31 -4.89
CA PRO A 13 3.34 -17.67 -4.36
C PRO A 13 4.75 -18.09 -3.95
N SER A 14 5.76 -17.60 -4.68
CA SER A 14 7.18 -17.86 -4.44
C SER A 14 7.75 -17.24 -3.16
N LEU A 15 7.03 -16.30 -2.54
CA LEU A 15 7.45 -15.59 -1.34
C LEU A 15 6.67 -16.01 -0.09
N LYS A 16 5.69 -16.92 -0.21
CA LYS A 16 4.90 -17.41 0.93
C LYS A 16 5.78 -18.00 2.04
N ASP A 17 6.83 -18.72 1.67
CA ASP A 17 7.75 -19.33 2.64
C ASP A 17 8.71 -18.30 3.28
N ARG A 18 8.77 -17.07 2.76
CA ARG A 18 9.62 -15.98 3.26
C ARG A 18 8.87 -14.99 4.15
N VAL A 19 7.55 -15.14 4.28
CA VAL A 19 6.66 -14.23 4.99
C VAL A 19 6.03 -14.98 6.15
N ALA A 20 6.16 -14.44 7.36
CA ALA A 20 5.46 -14.99 8.51
C ALA A 20 4.02 -14.46 8.54
N PRO A 21 3.04 -15.26 9.00
CA PRO A 21 1.63 -14.83 9.09
C PRO A 21 1.43 -13.60 10.00
N GLU A 22 2.35 -13.39 10.95
CA GLU A 22 2.39 -12.25 11.87
C GLU A 22 3.09 -11.01 11.32
N ASP A 23 3.69 -11.08 10.12
CA ASP A 23 4.29 -9.92 9.45
C ASP A 23 3.25 -8.82 9.24
N THR A 24 3.68 -7.58 9.40
CA THR A 24 2.79 -6.43 9.27
C THR A 24 2.67 -6.02 7.81
N LEU A 25 1.45 -6.05 7.29
CA LEU A 25 1.09 -5.57 5.96
C LEU A 25 0.67 -4.10 6.04
N PHE A 26 1.46 -3.24 5.39
CA PHE A 26 1.16 -1.83 5.18
C PHE A 26 0.65 -1.62 3.76
N VAL A 27 -0.64 -1.35 3.60
CA VAL A 27 -1.22 -0.93 2.32
C VAL A 27 -1.34 0.59 2.33
N PHE A 28 -0.76 1.27 1.36
CA PHE A 28 -0.70 2.72 1.34
C PHE A 28 -0.94 3.29 -0.06
N ALA A 29 -1.47 4.51 -0.12
CA ALA A 29 -1.57 5.28 -1.35
C ALA A 29 -0.66 6.50 -1.24
N ARG A 30 0.14 6.78 -2.26
CA ARG A 30 0.98 7.97 -2.38
C ARG A 30 0.56 8.77 -3.60
N ALA A 31 0.72 10.10 -3.57
CA ALA A 31 0.52 10.91 -4.77
C ALA A 31 1.50 10.46 -5.87
N ALA A 32 1.02 10.37 -7.11
CA ALA A 32 1.88 10.17 -8.27
C ALA A 32 2.27 11.55 -8.84
N GLY A 33 3.56 11.76 -9.14
CA GLY A 33 4.05 12.99 -9.73
C GLY A 33 5.50 13.31 -9.37
N GLU A 34 6.12 14.20 -10.14
CA GLU A 34 7.47 14.69 -9.89
C GLU A 34 7.48 15.51 -8.58
N GLY A 35 8.38 15.18 -7.65
CA GLY A 35 8.42 15.79 -6.31
C GLY A 35 7.36 15.30 -5.33
N ALA A 36 6.56 14.28 -5.68
CA ALA A 36 5.62 13.69 -4.74
C ALA A 36 6.34 13.12 -3.51
N SER A 37 5.87 13.53 -2.32
CA SER A 37 6.45 13.07 -1.06
C SER A 37 6.30 11.56 -0.93
N ARG A 38 7.32 10.90 -0.37
CA ARG A 38 7.25 9.48 0.03
C ARG A 38 6.21 9.21 1.12
N MET A 39 5.66 10.27 1.72
CA MET A 39 4.58 10.16 2.69
C MET A 39 3.28 9.66 2.03
N PRO A 40 2.61 8.66 2.62
CA PRO A 40 1.34 8.19 2.13
C PRO A 40 0.22 9.18 2.44
N LEU A 41 -0.70 9.33 1.49
CA LEU A 41 -1.98 10.05 1.64
C LEU A 41 -2.97 9.25 2.49
N ALA A 42 -2.94 7.93 2.37
CA ALA A 42 -3.71 7.02 3.18
C ALA A 42 -2.90 5.77 3.47
N ILE A 43 -3.03 5.22 4.67
CA ILE A 43 -2.33 4.01 5.08
C ILE A 43 -3.25 3.11 5.90
N LEU A 44 -3.25 1.84 5.55
CA LEU A 44 -3.97 0.76 6.21
C LEU A 44 -2.94 -0.25 6.71
N ARG A 45 -3.09 -0.65 7.97
CA ARG A 45 -2.25 -1.67 8.60
C ARG A 45 -3.06 -2.94 8.82
N ARG A 46 -2.51 -4.07 8.39
CA ARG A 46 -3.08 -5.42 8.48
C ARG A 46 -1.96 -6.44 8.74
N GLN A 47 -2.31 -7.72 8.82
CA GLN A 47 -1.34 -8.80 8.98
C GLN A 47 -1.21 -9.60 7.69
N ALA A 48 -0.06 -10.24 7.47
CA ALA A 48 0.19 -11.07 6.31
C ALA A 48 -0.78 -12.25 6.19
N LYS A 49 -1.22 -12.80 7.33
CA LYS A 49 -2.25 -13.85 7.38
C LYS A 49 -3.60 -13.44 6.79
N ASP A 50 -3.87 -12.14 6.67
CA ASP A 50 -5.11 -11.62 6.08
C ASP A 50 -5.08 -11.67 4.55
N LEU A 51 -3.97 -12.07 3.93
CA LEU A 51 -3.83 -12.18 2.48
C LEU A 51 -4.54 -13.44 1.94
N PRO A 52 -5.26 -13.35 0.81
CA PRO A 52 -5.47 -12.15 -0.01
C PRO A 52 -6.43 -11.14 0.65
N LEU A 53 -5.99 -9.88 0.75
CA LEU A 53 -6.71 -8.83 1.48
C LEU A 53 -7.42 -7.90 0.49
N GLN A 54 -8.73 -7.75 0.65
CA GLN A 54 -9.48 -6.66 0.01
C GLN A 54 -9.28 -5.37 0.80
N PHE A 55 -8.74 -4.33 0.17
CA PHE A 55 -8.47 -3.05 0.80
C PHE A 55 -9.33 -1.95 0.19
N THR A 56 -9.63 -0.95 1.00
CA THR A 56 -10.19 0.33 0.56
C THR A 56 -9.42 1.43 1.29
N LEU A 57 -8.85 2.35 0.51
CA LEU A 57 -8.18 3.54 0.99
C LEU A 57 -9.05 4.74 0.67
N ASP A 58 -9.30 5.58 1.67
CA ASP A 58 -10.06 6.82 1.54
C ASP A 58 -9.48 7.89 2.49
N ASP A 59 -10.07 9.07 2.48
CA ASP A 59 -9.61 10.21 3.28
C ASP A 59 -9.69 9.99 4.81
N SER A 60 -10.47 9.02 5.30
CA SER A 60 -10.54 8.71 6.74
C SER A 60 -9.27 8.00 7.24
N LEU A 61 -8.53 7.37 6.33
CA LEU A 61 -7.24 6.72 6.59
C LEU A 61 -6.05 7.65 6.38
N SER A 62 -6.32 8.95 6.16
CA SER A 62 -5.29 9.97 6.06
C SER A 62 -4.77 10.35 7.45
N MET A 63 -3.44 10.44 7.58
CA MET A 63 -2.79 10.85 8.83
C MET A 63 -2.82 12.38 9.05
N SER A 64 -3.08 13.17 8.01
CA SER A 64 -3.08 14.63 8.09
C SER A 64 -4.13 15.23 7.15
N PRO A 65 -4.85 16.28 7.57
CA PRO A 65 -5.83 16.94 6.72
C PRO A 65 -5.21 17.52 5.43
N ALA A 66 -3.90 17.75 5.40
CA ALA A 66 -3.16 18.21 4.23
C ALA A 66 -2.75 17.08 3.26
N ALA A 67 -2.74 15.83 3.69
CA ALA A 67 -2.28 14.67 2.92
C ALA A 67 -3.45 13.74 2.60
N ARG A 68 -4.43 14.22 1.81
CA ARG A 68 -5.66 13.48 1.50
C ARG A 68 -5.64 12.87 0.11
N LEU A 69 -6.32 11.74 -0.04
CA LEU A 69 -6.55 11.09 -1.33
C LEU A 69 -7.35 12.00 -2.26
N SER A 70 -8.32 12.74 -1.73
CA SER A 70 -9.10 13.73 -2.49
C SER A 70 -8.31 14.92 -3.04
N GLY A 71 -7.12 15.18 -2.49
CA GLY A 71 -6.24 16.25 -3.00
C GLY A 71 -5.38 15.82 -4.17
N ALA A 72 -5.33 14.52 -4.50
CA ALA A 72 -4.49 13.97 -5.56
C ALA A 72 -5.32 13.59 -6.79
N THR A 73 -4.78 13.83 -7.98
CA THR A 73 -5.38 13.38 -9.24
C THR A 73 -5.06 11.91 -9.52
N GLN A 74 -3.80 11.53 -9.28
CA GLN A 74 -3.29 10.18 -9.46
C GLN A 74 -2.52 9.75 -8.21
N VAL A 75 -2.59 8.45 -7.93
CA VAL A 75 -1.91 7.82 -6.81
C VAL A 75 -1.23 6.54 -7.24
N VAL A 76 -0.14 6.21 -6.56
CA VAL A 76 0.47 4.88 -6.59
C VAL A 76 0.04 4.16 -5.32
N VAL A 77 -0.58 3.00 -5.47
CA VAL A 77 -0.93 2.14 -4.35
C VAL A 77 0.19 1.14 -4.14
N GLY A 78 0.74 1.11 -2.94
CA GLY A 78 1.74 0.14 -2.52
C GLY A 78 1.22 -0.75 -1.42
N ALA A 79 1.70 -1.99 -1.42
CA ALA A 79 1.56 -2.92 -0.30
C ALA A 79 2.96 -3.34 0.13
N ARG A 80 3.29 -3.22 1.41
CA ARG A 80 4.57 -3.63 1.96
C ARG A 80 4.38 -4.57 3.14
N LEU A 81 5.08 -5.69 3.14
CA LEU A 81 5.21 -6.59 4.27
C LEU A 81 6.49 -6.26 5.03
N SER A 82 6.33 -5.92 6.30
CA SER A 82 7.45 -5.70 7.22
C SER A 82 7.49 -6.77 8.29
N ARG A 83 8.66 -7.39 8.42
CA ARG A 83 8.93 -8.40 9.46
C ARG A 83 9.18 -7.77 10.82
N SER A 84 9.73 -6.56 10.87
CA SER A 84 9.99 -5.85 12.13
C SER A 84 8.75 -5.14 12.68
N GLY A 85 7.71 -4.97 11.84
CA GLY A 85 6.52 -4.19 12.18
C GLY A 85 6.72 -2.68 12.01
N ASP A 86 7.86 -2.25 11.48
CA ASP A 86 8.15 -0.84 11.26
C ASP A 86 7.43 -0.29 10.02
N ALA A 87 6.99 0.96 10.14
CA ALA A 87 6.41 1.71 9.02
C ALA A 87 7.49 2.24 8.05
N MET A 88 8.77 2.23 8.42
CA MET A 88 9.88 2.50 7.52
C MET A 88 10.35 1.23 6.79
N PRO A 89 10.81 1.33 5.53
CA PRO A 89 11.33 0.17 4.80
C PRO A 89 12.57 -0.38 5.50
N GLN A 90 12.56 -1.67 5.80
CA GLN A 90 13.72 -2.37 6.34
C GLN A 90 14.34 -3.32 5.30
N PRO A 91 15.65 -3.58 5.39
CA PRO A 91 16.28 -4.61 4.56
C PRO A 91 15.58 -5.96 4.73
N GLY A 92 15.13 -6.53 3.61
CA GLY A 92 14.40 -7.80 3.61
C GLY A 92 12.88 -7.68 3.74
N ASP A 93 12.33 -6.47 3.84
CA ASP A 93 10.91 -6.24 3.63
C ASP A 93 10.56 -6.52 2.17
N LEU A 94 9.31 -6.92 1.93
CA LEU A 94 8.78 -7.17 0.60
C LEU A 94 7.73 -6.11 0.26
N GLN A 95 7.66 -5.69 -0.99
CA GLN A 95 6.67 -4.74 -1.47
C GLN A 95 6.08 -5.16 -2.82
N GLY A 96 4.94 -4.56 -3.12
CA GLY A 96 4.30 -4.53 -4.42
C GLY A 96 3.74 -3.13 -4.66
N LEU A 97 3.88 -2.61 -5.86
CA LEU A 97 3.43 -1.28 -6.24
C LEU A 97 2.52 -1.38 -7.47
N SER A 98 1.45 -0.60 -7.51
CA SER A 98 0.69 -0.38 -8.74
C SER A 98 1.38 0.63 -9.64
N ALA A 99 0.95 0.67 -10.90
CA ALA A 99 1.13 1.87 -11.71
C ALA A 99 0.41 3.08 -11.08
N ALA A 100 0.73 4.29 -11.55
CA ALA A 100 -0.04 5.47 -11.20
C ALA A 100 -1.47 5.33 -11.74
N VAL A 101 -2.45 5.40 -10.84
CA VAL A 101 -3.88 5.25 -11.15
C VAL A 101 -4.65 6.46 -10.68
N ALA A 102 -5.75 6.77 -11.37
CA ALA A 102 -6.60 7.88 -10.97
C ALA A 102 -7.27 7.60 -9.62
N VAL A 103 -7.44 8.64 -8.81
CA VAL A 103 -8.22 8.55 -7.57
C VAL A 103 -9.68 8.23 -7.92
N GLY A 104 -10.27 7.23 -7.25
CA GLY A 104 -11.56 6.65 -7.64
C GLY A 104 -11.45 5.27 -8.29
N THR A 105 -10.24 4.84 -8.66
CA THR A 105 -10.02 3.51 -9.27
C THR A 105 -10.36 2.40 -8.27
N THR A 106 -11.10 1.40 -8.72
CA THR A 106 -11.47 0.22 -7.93
C THR A 106 -11.04 -1.06 -8.65
N GLY A 107 -10.88 -2.15 -7.91
CA GLY A 107 -10.45 -3.43 -8.48
C GLY A 107 -8.95 -3.50 -8.80
N LEU A 108 -8.13 -2.67 -8.15
CA LEU A 108 -6.67 -2.78 -8.28
C LEU A 108 -6.18 -4.15 -7.83
N GLN A 109 -5.18 -4.69 -8.50
CA GLN A 109 -4.49 -5.91 -8.07
C GLN A 109 -3.06 -5.54 -7.73
N ILE A 110 -2.69 -5.71 -6.46
CA ILE A 110 -1.34 -5.45 -5.98
C ILE A 110 -0.74 -6.80 -5.63
N GLU A 111 0.34 -7.18 -6.31
CA GLU A 111 1.11 -8.37 -5.99
C GLU A 111 2.39 -7.98 -5.28
N ILE A 112 2.59 -8.53 -4.08
CA ILE A 112 3.82 -8.36 -3.31
C ILE A 112 4.81 -9.40 -3.82
N GLY A 113 5.79 -8.95 -4.59
CA GLY A 113 6.75 -9.80 -5.31
C GLY A 113 8.20 -9.31 -5.27
N GLU A 114 8.42 -8.07 -4.84
CA GLU A 114 9.71 -7.39 -4.97
C GLU A 114 10.28 -7.01 -3.59
N PRO A 115 11.60 -6.94 -3.42
CA PRO A 115 12.17 -6.40 -2.20
C PRO A 115 11.83 -4.91 -2.04
N ALA A 116 11.52 -4.48 -0.82
CA ALA A 116 11.35 -3.08 -0.50
C ALA A 116 12.68 -2.35 -0.71
N ALA A 117 12.71 -1.39 -1.64
CA ALA A 117 13.89 -0.58 -1.90
C ALA A 117 14.21 0.29 -0.67
N LYS A 118 15.51 0.47 -0.42
CA LYS A 118 16.08 1.23 0.70
C LYS A 118 15.82 2.73 0.55
#